data_AF-A0A2E8YHZ6-F1
#
_entry.id   AF-A0A2E8YHZ6-F1
#
_cell.length_a   1.000
_cell.length_b   1.000
_cell.length_c   1.000
_cell.angle_alpha   90.00
_cell.angle_beta   90.00
_cell.angle_gamma   90.00
#
_symmetry.space_group_name_H-M   'P 1'
#
loop_
_entity.id
_entity.type
_entity.pdbx_description
1 polymer ?
#
loop_
_entity_poly.entity_id
_entity_poly.type
_entity_poly.pdbx_seq_one_letter_code
_entity_poly.pdbx_strand_id
1 'polypeptide(L)'
;MDGNSIARPGFSICANRTALAVGWLLLALFGIGQAEPLPLEYHEQGLVVDGQTVIVRIARGLKLELLTNRLREPRLMTFGARDELLIGSKSGLIYRLTPPYTEPQALAHVGGYPHSAAVRDAELFVARTNGVFAIGYDPTTGALADKTRPVAELPGATAAVASPWVPMAGCM
;
A
#
# COMPACT_ATOMS: atom_id res chain seq x y z
N MET A 1 13.05 6.35 89.45
CA MET A 1 11.92 7.17 88.97
C MET A 1 12.47 8.37 88.22
N ASP A 2 13.05 8.05 87.06
CA ASP A 2 12.64 8.48 85.72
C ASP A 2 12.41 9.98 85.48
N GLY A 3 13.25 10.56 84.62
CA GLY A 3 13.09 11.92 84.10
C GLY A 3 14.16 12.24 83.06
N ASN A 4 14.19 11.45 81.98
CA ASN A 4 15.19 11.48 80.93
C ASN A 4 15.16 12.81 80.14
N SER A 5 16.25 13.57 80.22
CA SER A 5 16.53 14.75 79.39
C SER A 5 17.07 14.29 78.04
N ILE A 6 16.41 14.66 76.94
CA ILE A 6 16.99 14.54 75.60
C ILE A 6 16.77 15.86 74.86
N ALA A 7 17.84 16.64 74.81
CA ALA A 7 18.00 17.76 73.89
C ALA A 7 18.00 17.25 72.44
N ARG A 8 17.24 17.93 71.57
CA ARG A 8 17.23 17.68 70.13
C ARG A 8 18.32 18.53 69.46
N PRO A 9 19.28 17.95 68.73
CA PRO A 9 20.04 18.70 67.75
C PRO A 9 19.24 18.78 66.45
N GLY A 10 19.07 20.00 65.94
CA GLY A 10 18.59 20.25 64.59
C GLY A 10 19.61 19.76 63.57
N PHE A 11 19.17 18.90 62.66
CA PHE A 11 19.89 18.62 61.42
C PHE A 11 19.01 19.09 60.26
N SER A 12 19.41 20.22 59.69
CA SER A 12 18.91 20.73 58.42
C SER A 12 19.57 19.93 57.30
N ILE A 13 18.84 18.98 56.72
CA ILE A 13 19.29 18.24 55.54
C ILE A 13 18.76 18.96 54.31
N CYS A 14 19.60 19.84 53.73
CA CYS A 14 19.45 20.27 52.34
C CYS A 14 19.81 19.08 51.43
N ALA A 15 18.85 18.18 51.19
CA ALA A 15 19.03 17.09 50.23
C ALA A 15 18.89 17.66 48.80
N ASN A 16 20.03 17.73 48.13
CA ASN A 16 20.26 18.20 46.77
C ASN A 16 19.42 17.36 45.76
N ARG A 17 18.30 17.91 45.29
CA ARG A 17 17.34 17.27 44.36
C ARG A 17 17.88 17.03 42.94
N THR A 18 19.10 17.46 42.64
CA THR A 18 19.67 17.48 41.27
C THR A 18 20.41 16.21 40.86
N ALA A 19 20.74 15.30 41.78
CA ALA A 19 21.53 14.11 41.46
C ALA A 19 20.73 12.93 40.84
N LEU A 20 19.39 12.90 41.02
CA LEU A 20 18.53 11.80 40.53
C LEU A 20 18.09 11.96 39.07
N ALA A 21 18.16 13.17 38.50
CA ALA A 21 17.69 13.45 37.14
C ALA A 21 18.71 13.07 36.05
N VAL A 22 20.00 12.96 36.38
CA VAL A 22 21.07 12.70 35.39
C VAL A 22 21.20 11.20 35.10
N GLY A 23 20.94 10.32 36.07
CA GLY A 23 21.03 8.87 35.89
C GLY A 23 19.98 8.29 34.93
N TRP A 24 18.79 8.87 34.89
CA TRP A 24 17.71 8.45 33.98
C TRP A 24 17.92 8.89 32.53
N LEU A 25 18.62 10.00 32.31
CA LEU A 25 18.90 10.49 30.95
C LEU A 25 19.97 9.65 30.22
N LEU A 26 20.89 9.03 30.96
CA LEU A 26 21.94 8.18 30.38
C LEU A 26 21.42 6.79 29.95
N LEU A 27 20.37 6.26 30.57
CA LEU A 27 19.79 4.96 30.15
C LEU A 27 18.98 5.06 28.84
N ALA A 28 18.45 6.24 28.52
CA ALA A 28 17.68 6.46 27.29
C ALA A 28 18.54 6.59 26.02
N LEU A 29 19.85 6.86 26.16
CA LEU A 29 20.76 7.10 25.04
C LEU A 29 21.39 5.83 24.45
N PHE A 30 21.30 4.68 25.14
CA PHE A 30 21.90 3.41 24.67
C PHE A 30 20.92 2.41 24.06
N GLY A 31 19.63 2.79 23.93
CA GLY A 31 18.57 1.92 23.43
C GLY A 31 18.30 1.99 21.92
N ILE A 32 19.16 2.64 21.12
CA ILE A 32 19.01 2.61 19.66
C ILE A 32 19.52 1.26 19.16
N GLY A 33 18.70 0.22 19.32
CA GLY A 33 18.93 -1.07 18.68
C GLY A 33 19.07 -0.84 17.18
N GLN A 34 20.28 -1.03 16.67
CA GLN A 34 20.52 -1.10 15.23
C GLN A 34 19.80 -2.36 14.75
N ALA A 35 18.61 -2.21 14.18
CA ALA A 35 17.98 -3.28 13.44
C ALA A 35 18.80 -3.47 12.16
N GLU A 36 19.82 -4.32 12.22
CA GLU A 36 20.51 -4.72 11.00
C GLU A 36 19.51 -5.50 10.13
N PRO A 37 19.38 -5.13 8.85
CA PRO A 37 18.53 -5.88 7.93
C PRO A 37 19.13 -7.28 7.79
N LEU A 38 18.49 -8.27 8.44
CA LEU A 38 18.80 -9.67 8.22
C LEU A 38 18.68 -9.96 6.71
N PRO A 39 19.72 -10.55 6.08
CA PRO A 39 19.65 -10.87 4.66
C PRO A 39 18.49 -11.83 4.41
N LEU A 40 17.70 -11.55 3.36
CA LEU A 40 16.65 -12.45 2.92
C LEU A 40 17.27 -13.76 2.44
N GLU A 41 16.93 -14.86 3.10
CA GLU A 41 17.27 -16.20 2.62
C GLU A 41 16.25 -16.67 1.59
N TYR A 42 16.72 -17.26 0.49
CA TYR A 42 15.89 -17.72 -0.61
C TYR A 42 15.97 -19.23 -0.79
N HIS A 43 14.92 -19.81 -1.36
CA HIS A 43 14.91 -21.17 -1.89
C HIS A 43 14.33 -21.17 -3.31
N GLU A 44 14.64 -22.21 -4.07
CA GLU A 44 14.08 -22.41 -5.41
C GLU A 44 12.76 -23.16 -5.32
N GLN A 45 11.78 -22.73 -6.12
CA GLN A 45 10.50 -23.40 -6.29
C GLN A 45 10.21 -23.54 -7.78
N GLY A 46 9.83 -24.74 -8.22
CA GLY A 46 9.29 -24.95 -9.56
C GLY A 46 7.82 -24.57 -9.62
N LEU A 47 7.43 -23.80 -10.63
CA LEU A 47 6.03 -23.43 -10.91
C LEU A 47 5.69 -23.84 -12.34
N VAL A 48 4.59 -24.58 -12.52
CA VAL A 48 4.09 -24.92 -13.86
C VAL A 48 3.15 -23.83 -14.34
N VAL A 49 3.51 -23.13 -15.42
CA VAL A 49 2.72 -22.09 -16.07
C VAL A 49 2.55 -22.50 -17.53
N ASP A 50 1.30 -22.67 -17.99
CA ASP A 50 0.99 -23.09 -19.37
C ASP A 50 1.76 -24.35 -19.82
N GLY A 51 1.95 -25.30 -18.90
CA GLY A 51 2.69 -26.55 -19.15
C GLY A 51 4.22 -26.41 -19.12
N GLN A 52 4.75 -25.20 -18.94
CA GLN A 52 6.18 -24.93 -18.80
C GLN A 52 6.56 -24.85 -17.32
N THR A 53 7.66 -25.48 -16.93
CA THR A 53 8.19 -25.33 -15.58
C THR A 53 9.14 -24.13 -15.53
N VAL A 54 8.80 -23.17 -14.67
CA VAL A 54 9.62 -21.99 -14.37
C VAL A 54 10.20 -22.15 -12.97
N ILE A 55 11.51 -21.96 -12.84
CA ILE A 55 12.18 -21.95 -11.53
C ILE A 55 12.21 -20.53 -11.01
N VAL A 56 11.66 -20.31 -9.82
CA VAL A 56 11.64 -19.01 -9.15
C VAL A 56 12.39 -19.08 -7.82
N ARG A 57 13.04 -17.99 -7.44
CA ARG A 57 13.67 -17.82 -6.13
C ARG A 57 12.70 -17.08 -5.20
N ILE A 58 12.30 -17.73 -4.12
CA ILE A 58 11.30 -17.20 -3.18
C ILE A 58 11.95 -17.11 -1.79
N ALA A 59 11.64 -16.06 -1.04
CA ALA A 59 12.12 -15.94 0.34
C ALA A 59 11.64 -17.12 1.19
N ARG A 60 12.48 -17.61 2.10
CA ARG A 60 12.07 -18.68 3.02
C ARG A 60 10.85 -18.26 3.84
N GLY A 61 9.94 -19.21 4.07
CA GLY A 61 8.66 -18.98 4.76
C GLY A 61 7.53 -18.53 3.84
N LEU A 62 7.81 -18.21 2.56
CA LEU A 62 6.79 -17.90 1.56
C LEU A 62 6.63 -19.06 0.57
N LYS A 63 5.45 -19.15 -0.03
CA LYS A 63 5.10 -20.08 -1.10
C LYS A 63 4.48 -19.28 -2.25
N LEU A 64 4.89 -19.58 -3.48
CA LEU A 64 4.26 -19.00 -4.67
C LEU A 64 3.26 -20.00 -5.24
N GLU A 65 2.04 -19.55 -5.50
CA GLU A 65 0.99 -20.39 -6.08
C GLU A 65 0.44 -19.74 -7.35
N LEU A 66 0.29 -20.53 -8.42
CA LEU A 66 -0.43 -20.10 -9.61
C LEU A 66 -1.92 -20.33 -9.37
N LEU A 67 -2.66 -19.25 -9.12
CA LEU A 67 -4.12 -19.34 -8.91
C LEU A 67 -4.88 -19.47 -10.23
N THR A 68 -4.44 -18.75 -11.27
CA THR A 68 -5.05 -18.84 -12.60
C THR A 68 -4.09 -18.35 -13.68
N ASN A 69 -4.10 -19.01 -14.84
CA ASN A 69 -3.43 -18.62 -16.09
C ASN A 69 -4.43 -18.14 -17.15
N ARG A 70 -5.73 -18.00 -16.80
CA ARG A 70 -6.80 -17.67 -17.75
C ARG A 70 -6.89 -16.18 -18.10
N LEU A 71 -6.08 -15.34 -17.45
CA LEU A 71 -6.04 -13.89 -17.67
C LEU A 71 -4.99 -13.54 -18.72
N ARG A 72 -5.40 -12.82 -19.76
CA ARG A 72 -4.47 -12.27 -20.74
C ARG A 72 -3.93 -10.93 -20.24
N GLU A 73 -2.61 -10.85 -20.05
CA GLU A 73 -1.90 -9.62 -19.63
C GLU A 73 -2.61 -8.88 -18.47
N PRO A 74 -2.85 -9.54 -17.31
CA PRO A 74 -3.45 -8.89 -16.16
C PRO A 74 -2.55 -7.74 -15.67
N ARG A 75 -3.18 -6.66 -15.21
CA ARG A 75 -2.54 -5.48 -14.63
C ARG A 75 -2.85 -5.37 -13.14
N LEU A 76 -2.57 -4.20 -12.56
CA LEU A 76 -2.80 -3.91 -11.15
C LEU A 76 -4.18 -4.40 -10.70
N MET A 77 -4.18 -5.07 -9.56
CA MET A 77 -5.34 -5.69 -8.93
C MET A 77 -5.73 -4.91 -7.68
N THR A 78 -7.02 -4.89 -7.37
CA THR A 78 -7.54 -4.28 -6.16
C THR A 78 -8.57 -5.20 -5.53
N PHE A 79 -8.68 -5.17 -4.20
CA PHE A 79 -9.74 -5.90 -3.50
C PHE A 79 -11.02 -5.05 -3.49
N GLY A 80 -12.14 -5.70 -3.80
CA GLY A 80 -13.48 -5.15 -3.61
C GLY A 80 -13.98 -5.37 -2.17
N ALA A 81 -15.22 -4.97 -1.93
CA ALA A 81 -15.85 -5.03 -0.60
C ALA A 81 -16.22 -6.45 -0.15
N ARG A 82 -16.12 -7.46 -1.03
CA ARG A 82 -16.54 -8.84 -0.79
C ARG A 82 -15.38 -9.82 -0.96
N ASP A 83 -14.17 -9.38 -0.63
CA ASP A 83 -12.92 -10.11 -0.82
C ASP A 83 -12.69 -10.56 -2.27
N GLU A 84 -13.33 -9.94 -3.25
CA GLU A 84 -13.07 -10.22 -4.65
C GLU A 84 -11.85 -9.45 -5.14
N LEU A 85 -11.07 -10.07 -6.02
CA LEU A 85 -10.04 -9.37 -6.79
C LEU A 85 -10.67 -8.80 -8.05
N LEU A 86 -10.60 -7.48 -8.19
CA LEU A 86 -10.90 -6.77 -9.42
C LEU A 86 -9.60 -6.51 -10.18
N ILE A 87 -9.53 -6.97 -11.43
CA ILE A 87 -8.30 -6.98 -12.21
C ILE A 87 -8.55 -6.32 -13.58
N GLY A 88 -7.79 -5.29 -13.90
CA GLY A 88 -7.74 -4.73 -15.24
C GLY A 88 -6.93 -5.60 -16.20
N SER A 89 -7.35 -5.67 -17.46
CA SER A 89 -6.63 -6.38 -18.52
C SER A 89 -6.49 -5.53 -19.77
N LYS A 90 -5.44 -5.80 -20.55
CA LYS A 90 -5.21 -5.19 -21.87
C LYS A 90 -6.30 -5.46 -22.90
N SER A 91 -7.20 -6.40 -22.64
CA SER A 91 -8.41 -6.61 -23.44
C SER A 91 -9.45 -5.49 -23.31
N GLY A 92 -9.25 -4.51 -22.41
CA GLY A 92 -10.26 -3.48 -22.13
C GLY A 92 -11.35 -3.96 -21.16
N LEU A 93 -11.14 -5.12 -20.53
CA LEU A 93 -12.05 -5.72 -19.56
C LEU A 93 -11.56 -5.49 -18.14
N ILE A 94 -12.53 -5.38 -17.23
CA ILE A 94 -12.35 -5.61 -15.79
C ILE A 94 -12.82 -7.03 -15.50
N TYR A 95 -11.96 -7.83 -14.88
CA TYR A 95 -12.28 -9.17 -14.40
C TYR A 95 -12.54 -9.15 -12.90
N ARG A 96 -13.46 -10.01 -12.45
CA ARG A 96 -13.73 -10.34 -11.05
C ARG A 96 -13.28 -11.75 -10.77
N LEU A 97 -12.51 -11.95 -9.71
CA LEU A 97 -12.15 -13.24 -9.16
C LEU A 97 -12.58 -13.27 -7.70
N THR A 98 -13.50 -14.16 -7.33
CA THR A 98 -13.84 -14.41 -5.92
C THR A 98 -12.92 -15.51 -5.37
N PRO A 99 -12.67 -15.59 -4.05
CA PRO A 99 -11.97 -16.72 -3.44
C PRO A 99 -12.53 -18.05 -3.98
N PRO A 100 -11.69 -19.04 -4.32
CA PRO A 100 -10.23 -19.12 -4.12
C PRO A 100 -9.39 -18.46 -5.26
N TYR A 101 -9.97 -17.54 -6.02
CA TYR A 101 -9.33 -16.74 -7.08
C TYR A 101 -8.83 -17.54 -8.29
N THR A 102 -9.45 -18.69 -8.55
CA THR A 102 -9.08 -19.55 -9.69
C THR A 102 -9.89 -19.23 -10.95
N GLU A 103 -11.01 -18.51 -10.81
CA GLU A 103 -12.05 -18.31 -11.83
C GLU A 103 -12.28 -16.84 -12.18
N PRO A 104 -11.60 -16.33 -13.23
CA PRO A 104 -11.88 -14.99 -13.74
C PRO A 104 -13.24 -14.90 -14.43
N GLN A 105 -14.06 -13.95 -14.01
CA GLN A 105 -15.32 -13.59 -14.64
C GLN A 105 -15.18 -12.19 -15.25
N ALA A 106 -15.46 -12.03 -16.54
CA ALA A 106 -15.49 -10.70 -17.14
C ALA A 106 -16.69 -9.92 -16.56
N LEU A 107 -16.42 -8.77 -15.94
CA LEU A 107 -17.43 -7.98 -15.24
C LEU A 107 -17.94 -6.82 -16.10
N ALA A 108 -17.04 -6.11 -16.77
CA ALA A 108 -17.40 -5.01 -17.64
C ALA A 108 -16.35 -4.76 -18.73
N HIS A 109 -16.81 -4.25 -19.87
CA HIS A 109 -15.94 -3.68 -20.89
C HIS A 109 -15.82 -2.17 -20.68
N VAL A 110 -14.66 -1.73 -20.23
CA VAL A 110 -14.41 -0.32 -19.88
C VAL A 110 -13.78 0.47 -21.00
N GLY A 111 -13.36 -0.20 -22.08
CA GLY A 111 -12.77 0.42 -23.26
C GLY A 111 -11.39 1.03 -23.00
N GLY A 112 -10.57 1.11 -24.06
CA GLY A 112 -9.17 1.48 -23.92
C GLY A 112 -8.36 0.45 -23.14
N TYR A 113 -7.26 0.88 -22.54
CA TYR A 113 -6.35 0.02 -21.78
C TYR A 113 -6.40 0.35 -20.27
N PRO A 114 -7.13 -0.42 -19.44
CA PRO A 114 -7.12 -0.22 -18.00
C PRO A 114 -5.78 -0.64 -17.41
N HIS A 115 -4.99 0.34 -16.96
CA HIS A 115 -3.67 0.14 -16.36
C HIS A 115 -3.75 -0.17 -14.86
N SER A 116 -4.74 0.40 -14.19
CA SER A 116 -4.97 0.21 -12.76
C SER A 116 -6.45 0.40 -12.43
N ALA A 117 -6.88 -0.23 -11.34
CA ALA A 117 -8.22 -0.06 -10.78
C ALA A 117 -8.12 0.14 -9.26
N ALA A 118 -9.05 0.90 -8.69
CA ALA A 118 -9.17 1.11 -7.25
C ALA A 118 -10.64 1.26 -6.85
N VAL A 119 -11.04 0.62 -5.75
CA VAL A 119 -12.39 0.78 -5.19
C VAL A 119 -12.36 1.79 -4.07
N ARG A 120 -13.34 2.71 -4.07
CA ARG A 120 -13.63 3.58 -2.94
C ARG A 120 -15.14 3.82 -2.87
N ASP A 121 -15.70 3.57 -1.70
CA ASP A 121 -17.14 3.70 -1.46
C ASP A 121 -17.94 2.88 -2.50
N ALA A 122 -18.88 3.51 -3.19
CA ALA A 122 -19.69 2.89 -4.25
C ALA A 122 -19.13 3.14 -5.67
N GLU A 123 -17.83 3.37 -5.81
CA GLU A 123 -17.18 3.66 -7.09
C GLU A 123 -15.92 2.81 -7.32
N LEU A 124 -15.80 2.30 -8.55
CA LEU A 124 -14.58 1.75 -9.11
C LEU A 124 -13.92 2.81 -9.99
N PHE A 125 -12.70 3.22 -9.64
CA PHE A 125 -11.86 4.11 -10.41
C PHE A 125 -10.93 3.30 -11.31
N VAL A 126 -10.98 3.56 -12.61
CA VAL A 126 -10.16 2.90 -13.62
C VAL A 126 -9.24 3.92 -14.28
N ALA A 127 -7.93 3.70 -14.13
CA ALA A 127 -6.92 4.50 -14.80
C ALA A 127 -6.66 3.95 -16.21
N ARG A 128 -6.76 4.83 -17.21
CA ARG A 128 -6.47 4.58 -18.62
C ARG A 128 -5.42 5.56 -19.10
N THR A 129 -4.87 5.32 -20.29
CA THR A 129 -3.87 6.21 -20.92
C THR A 129 -4.34 7.67 -21.04
N ASN A 130 -5.64 7.90 -21.21
CA ASN A 130 -6.23 9.22 -21.42
C ASN A 130 -6.94 9.81 -20.19
N GLY A 131 -6.91 9.14 -19.04
CA GLY A 131 -7.60 9.66 -17.87
C GLY A 131 -7.98 8.63 -16.83
N VAL A 132 -8.60 9.11 -15.76
CA VAL A 132 -9.24 8.33 -14.71
C VAL A 132 -10.75 8.40 -14.90
N PHE A 133 -11.41 7.25 -14.82
CA PHE A 133 -12.83 7.11 -15.02
C PHE A 133 -13.45 6.40 -13.83
N ALA A 134 -14.61 6.88 -13.37
CA ALA A 134 -15.41 6.23 -12.33
C ALA A 134 -16.49 5.36 -12.97
N ILE A 135 -16.78 4.25 -12.32
CA ILE A 135 -17.87 3.32 -12.64
C ILE A 135 -18.61 3.09 -11.32
N GLY A 136 -19.94 3.15 -11.34
CA GLY A 136 -20.71 2.76 -10.16
C GLY A 136 -20.37 1.32 -9.78
N TYR A 137 -20.10 1.08 -8.50
CA TYR A 137 -19.77 -0.22 -7.93
C TYR A 137 -20.71 -0.47 -6.75
N ASP A 138 -21.48 -1.55 -6.79
CA ASP A 138 -22.33 -1.95 -5.68
C ASP A 138 -21.53 -2.83 -4.72
N PRO A 139 -21.18 -2.36 -3.51
CA PRO A 139 -20.41 -3.15 -2.55
C PRO A 139 -21.18 -4.37 -2.02
N THR A 140 -22.51 -4.38 -2.15
CA THR A 140 -23.36 -5.48 -1.71
C THR A 140 -23.35 -6.63 -2.71
N THR A 141 -23.38 -6.33 -4.00
CA THR A 141 -23.48 -7.36 -5.06
C THR A 141 -22.18 -7.56 -5.85
N GLY A 142 -21.23 -6.63 -5.74
CA GLY A 142 -20.04 -6.55 -6.58
C GLY A 142 -20.35 -6.24 -8.05
N ALA A 143 -21.54 -5.70 -8.35
CA ALA A 143 -21.94 -5.33 -9.71
C ALA A 143 -21.33 -3.98 -10.10
N LEU A 144 -21.06 -3.82 -11.40
CA LEU A 144 -20.67 -2.54 -11.99
C LEU A 144 -21.84 -1.93 -12.75
N ALA A 145 -21.92 -0.61 -12.74
CA ALA A 145 -22.78 0.14 -13.64
C ALA A 145 -22.30 0.02 -15.09
N ASP A 146 -23.22 0.14 -16.05
CA ASP A 146 -22.92 -0.02 -17.49
C ASP A 146 -22.10 1.14 -18.08
N LYS A 147 -22.07 2.28 -17.38
CA LYS A 147 -21.46 3.51 -17.89
C LYS A 147 -20.28 3.94 -17.05
N THR A 148 -19.26 4.41 -17.75
CA THR A 148 -18.11 5.07 -17.15
C THR A 148 -18.30 6.60 -17.21
N ARG A 149 -17.80 7.31 -16.20
CA ARG A 149 -17.81 8.77 -16.10
C ARG A 149 -16.36 9.28 -15.98
N PRO A 150 -15.92 10.27 -16.76
CA PRO A 150 -14.60 10.86 -16.56
C PRO A 150 -14.50 11.53 -15.18
N VAL A 151 -13.37 11.32 -14.51
CA VAL A 151 -13.02 11.96 -13.24
C VAL A 151 -11.89 12.95 -13.43
N ALA A 152 -10.87 12.55 -14.21
CA ALA A 152 -9.77 13.40 -14.59
C ALA A 152 -9.28 12.99 -15.97
N GLU A 153 -9.03 13.95 -16.83
CA GLU A 153 -8.38 13.71 -18.13
C GLU A 153 -6.87 13.78 -17.95
N LEU A 154 -6.15 12.86 -18.59
CA LEU A 154 -4.70 12.92 -18.68
C LEU A 154 -4.34 13.35 -20.09
N PRO A 155 -3.37 14.27 -20.26
CA PRO A 155 -2.78 14.50 -21.57
C PRO A 155 -2.30 13.14 -22.08
N GLY A 156 -2.88 12.66 -23.18
CA GLY A 156 -2.41 11.41 -23.79
C GLY A 156 -0.92 11.53 -24.10
N ALA A 157 -0.23 10.41 -24.26
CA ALA A 157 1.20 10.40 -24.59
C ALA A 157 1.56 11.12 -25.93
N THR A 158 0.58 11.66 -26.65
CA THR A 158 0.72 12.50 -27.86
C THR A 158 0.36 13.98 -27.64
N ALA A 159 -0.12 14.37 -26.46
CA ALA A 159 -0.32 15.76 -26.13
C ALA A 159 1.06 16.40 -25.94
N ALA A 160 1.52 17.10 -26.98
CA ALA A 160 2.66 17.98 -26.88
C ALA A 160 2.52 18.81 -25.61
N VAL A 161 3.55 18.78 -24.77
CA VAL A 161 3.65 19.68 -23.62
C VAL A 161 3.66 21.09 -24.19
N ALA A 162 2.51 21.78 -24.15
CA ALA A 162 2.49 23.21 -24.29
C ALA A 162 3.19 23.76 -23.05
N SER A 163 4.48 24.03 -23.21
CA SER A 163 5.35 24.58 -22.19
C SER A 163 4.73 25.91 -21.69
N PRO A 164 4.37 26.07 -20.40
CA PRO A 164 3.81 27.31 -19.89
C PRO A 164 4.89 28.34 -19.56
N TRP A 165 5.99 28.36 -20.31
CA TRP A 165 6.98 29.43 -20.21
C TRP A 165 6.50 30.62 -21.03
N VAL A 166 5.67 31.45 -20.41
CA VAL A 166 5.46 32.83 -20.83
C VAL A 166 6.73 33.60 -20.44
N PRO A 167 7.57 34.09 -21.37
CA PRO A 167 8.65 34.99 -20.99
C PRO A 167 8.01 36.28 -20.47
N MET A 168 8.28 36.62 -19.21
CA MET A 168 8.00 37.94 -18.68
C MET A 168 8.73 38.97 -19.54
N ALA A 169 7.96 39.82 -20.22
CA ALA A 169 8.48 40.95 -20.97
C ALA A 169 9.35 41.81 -20.04
N GLY A 170 10.64 41.88 -20.35
CA GLY A 170 11.55 42.82 -19.70
C GLY A 170 11.10 44.24 -19.99
N CYS A 171 10.86 45.02 -18.93
CA CYS A 171 10.84 46.46 -19.01
C CYS A 171 12.24 46.95 -19.38
N MET A 172 12.36 47.68 -20.47
CA MET A 172 13.37 48.71 -20.70
C MET A 172 12.65 49.98 -21.14
#